data_AF-A0A2D7GG02-F1
#
_entry.id   AF-A0A2D7GG02-F1
#
_cell.length_a   1.000
_cell.length_b   1.000
_cell.length_c   1.000
_cell.angle_alpha   90.00
_cell.angle_beta   90.00
_cell.angle_gamma   90.00
#
_symmetry.space_group_name_H-M   'P 1'
#
loop_
_entity.id
_entity.type
_entity.pdbx_description
1 polymer ?
#
loop_
_entity_poly.entity_id
_entity_poly.type
_entity_poly.pdbx_seq_one_letter_code
_entity_poly.pdbx_strand_id
1 'polypeptide(L)'
;MFKNFVICFLFVFFSFDSKSKVCEISIIKNFKDLKEKIKICDKGDKLYLNYDIKLIGEELIINLCSLKDTVIFKEESKIIHKRKSGASIICIYDPSKEIFN
;
A
#
# COMPACT_ATOMS: atom_id res chain seq x y z
N MET A 1 -1.22 25.36 40.39
CA MET A 1 -1.70 24.05 39.90
C MET A 1 -1.74 23.93 38.38
N PHE A 2 -1.92 25.00 37.60
CA PHE A 2 -2.01 24.94 36.12
C PHE A 2 -0.72 24.48 35.40
N LYS A 3 0.45 24.83 35.93
CA LYS A 3 1.75 24.59 35.28
C LYS A 3 2.09 23.10 35.12
N ASN A 4 1.67 22.26 36.06
CA ASN A 4 1.88 20.81 36.00
C ASN A 4 0.93 20.12 35.00
N PHE A 5 -0.25 20.71 34.75
CA PHE A 5 -1.22 20.19 33.79
C PHE A 5 -0.74 20.37 32.34
N VAL A 6 -0.08 21.49 32.06
CA VAL A 6 0.51 21.79 30.74
C VAL A 6 1.66 20.83 30.39
N ILE A 7 2.46 20.43 31.39
CA ILE A 7 3.57 19.49 31.18
C ILE A 7 3.05 18.08 30.86
N CYS A 8 1.99 17.62 31.56
CA CYS A 8 1.34 16.35 31.22
C CYS A 8 0.70 16.36 29.82
N PHE A 9 0.11 17.48 29.41
CA PHE A 9 -0.50 17.61 28.09
C PHE A 9 0.53 17.49 26.96
N LEU A 10 1.71 18.09 27.12
CA LEU A 10 2.79 17.97 26.13
C LEU A 10 3.33 16.53 26.02
N PHE A 11 3.50 15.82 27.13
CA PHE A 11 4.00 14.43 27.10
C PHE A 11 3.05 13.45 26.39
N VAL A 12 1.74 13.65 26.48
CA VAL A 12 0.75 12.78 25.82
C VAL A 12 0.67 13.04 24.31
N PHE A 13 0.86 14.29 23.87
CA PHE A 13 0.72 14.64 22.45
C PHE A 13 1.89 14.21 21.56
N PHE A 14 3.10 14.05 22.11
CA PHE A 14 4.29 13.68 21.33
C PHE A 14 4.50 12.18 21.14
N SER A 15 3.62 11.31 21.67
CA SER A 15 3.82 9.85 21.60
C SER A 15 3.24 9.18 20.34
N PHE A 16 2.74 9.95 19.36
CA PHE A 16 2.20 9.41 18.11
C PHE A 16 3.28 9.22 17.04
N ASP A 17 4.27 8.38 17.31
CA ASP A 17 5.18 7.89 16.26
C ASP A 17 4.48 6.78 15.45
N SER A 18 3.79 7.16 14.38
CA SER A 18 3.28 6.22 13.39
C SER A 18 4.44 5.73 12.51
N LYS A 19 4.97 4.55 12.82
CA LYS A 19 5.93 3.85 11.94
C LYS A 19 5.18 3.26 10.76
N SER A 20 5.17 3.96 9.62
CA SER A 20 4.73 3.42 8.32
C SER A 20 5.58 2.20 7.97
N LYS A 21 4.95 1.03 7.88
CA LYS A 21 5.60 -0.22 7.50
C LYS A 21 5.58 -0.36 5.98
N VAL A 22 6.50 -1.16 5.44
CA VAL A 22 6.45 -1.56 4.04
C VAL A 22 5.62 -2.84 3.96
N CYS A 23 4.48 -2.77 3.29
CA CYS A 23 3.66 -3.93 2.97
C CYS A 23 4.05 -4.47 1.60
N GLU A 24 4.84 -5.54 1.59
CA GLU A 24 5.28 -6.20 0.36
C GLU A 24 4.37 -7.38 0.02
N ILE A 25 3.77 -7.34 -1.18
CA ILE A 25 2.92 -8.42 -1.67
C ILE A 25 3.55 -9.06 -2.89
N SER A 26 3.89 -10.34 -2.72
CA SER A 26 4.49 -11.18 -3.74
C SER A 26 3.51 -11.58 -4.84
N ILE A 27 4.03 -11.64 -6.08
CA ILE A 27 3.37 -11.87 -7.37
C ILE A 27 1.97 -12.44 -7.24
N ILE A 28 1.00 -11.58 -7.55
CA ILE A 28 -0.41 -11.90 -7.52
C ILE A 28 -0.87 -12.26 -8.92
N LYS A 29 -1.52 -13.41 -9.03
CA LYS A 29 -2.10 -13.91 -10.29
C LYS A 29 -3.59 -13.64 -10.41
N ASN A 30 -4.29 -13.37 -9.30
CA ASN A 30 -5.73 -13.21 -9.25
C ASN A 30 -6.19 -12.26 -8.14
N PHE A 31 -7.31 -11.56 -8.33
CA PHE A 31 -7.90 -10.63 -7.35
C PHE A 31 -8.30 -11.29 -6.02
N LYS A 32 -8.66 -12.57 -6.04
CA LYS A 32 -9.01 -13.30 -4.81
C LYS A 32 -7.81 -13.40 -3.85
N ASP A 33 -6.63 -13.74 -4.39
CA ASP A 33 -5.39 -13.86 -3.63
C ASP A 33 -4.92 -12.48 -3.11
N LEU A 34 -5.16 -11.43 -3.90
CA LEU A 34 -4.94 -10.03 -3.49
C LEU A 34 -5.74 -9.69 -2.24
N LYS A 35 -7.04 -9.98 -2.22
CA LYS A 35 -7.94 -9.65 -1.10
C LYS A 35 -7.54 -10.34 0.20
N GLU A 36 -6.93 -11.53 0.14
CA GLU A 36 -6.42 -12.21 1.34
C GLU A 36 -5.08 -11.64 1.81
N LYS A 37 -4.14 -11.42 0.88
CA LYS A 37 -2.81 -10.89 1.22
C LYS A 37 -2.81 -9.42 1.60
N ILE A 38 -3.83 -8.65 1.21
CA ILE A 38 -3.93 -7.22 1.56
C ILE A 38 -4.44 -6.98 2.99
N LYS A 39 -5.09 -7.97 3.61
CA LYS A 39 -5.62 -7.84 4.98
C LYS A 39 -4.56 -7.54 6.04
N ILE A 40 -3.29 -7.81 5.73
CA ILE A 40 -2.15 -7.53 6.62
C ILE A 40 -1.58 -6.11 6.44
N CYS A 41 -2.02 -5.35 5.42
CA CYS A 41 -1.57 -3.99 5.19
C CYS A 41 -2.48 -3.00 5.92
N ASP A 42 -1.89 -2.06 6.66
CA ASP A 42 -2.62 -0.99 7.30
C ASP A 42 -2.66 0.25 6.40
N LYS A 43 -3.78 0.98 6.41
CA LYS A 43 -3.91 2.23 5.64
C LYS A 43 -2.78 3.20 6.04
N GLY A 44 -2.09 3.75 5.05
CA GLY A 44 -0.91 4.62 5.24
C GLY A 44 0.43 3.88 5.16
N ASP A 45 0.44 2.56 5.05
CA ASP A 45 1.65 1.79 4.76
C ASP A 45 2.15 2.00 3.33
N LYS A 46 3.45 1.80 3.12
CA LYS A 46 4.04 1.77 1.78
C LYS A 46 3.75 0.42 1.16
N LEU A 47 2.87 0.38 0.15
CA LEU A 47 2.57 -0.82 -0.61
C LEU A 47 3.62 -1.05 -1.69
N TYR A 48 4.20 -2.25 -1.70
CA TYR A 48 5.00 -2.76 -2.80
C TYR A 48 4.30 -3.98 -3.39
N LEU A 49 3.66 -3.80 -4.55
CA LEU A 49 2.84 -4.82 -5.19
C LEU A 49 3.49 -5.29 -6.48
N ASN A 50 3.80 -6.59 -6.55
CA ASN A 50 4.15 -7.25 -7.81
C ASN A 50 2.95 -8.04 -8.32
N TYR A 51 2.60 -7.86 -9.60
CA TYR A 51 1.40 -8.49 -10.18
C TYR A 51 1.64 -9.00 -11.60
N ASP A 52 0.87 -10.00 -12.00
CA ASP A 52 0.90 -10.60 -13.34
C ASP A 52 0.28 -9.64 -14.37
N ILE A 53 0.82 -9.59 -15.59
CA ILE A 53 0.36 -8.73 -16.72
C ILE A 53 -1.13 -8.94 -17.06
N LYS A 54 -1.72 -10.05 -16.63
CA LYS A 54 -3.17 -10.30 -16.78
C LYS A 54 -4.05 -9.31 -15.99
N LEU A 55 -3.53 -8.68 -14.95
CA LEU A 55 -4.27 -7.68 -14.17
C LEU A 55 -4.02 -6.27 -14.73
N ILE A 56 -5.07 -5.45 -14.72
CA ILE A 56 -5.02 -4.07 -15.19
C ILE A 56 -4.36 -3.22 -14.10
N GLY A 57 -3.18 -2.65 -14.39
CA GLY A 57 -2.40 -1.89 -13.43
C GLY A 57 -3.13 -0.64 -12.92
N GLU A 58 -3.84 0.05 -13.80
CA GLU A 58 -4.62 1.24 -13.49
C GLU A 58 -5.75 0.94 -12.50
N GLU A 59 -6.43 -0.20 -12.66
CA GLU A 59 -7.49 -0.64 -11.76
C GLU A 59 -6.93 -0.90 -10.36
N LEU A 60 -5.75 -1.51 -10.26
CA LEU A 60 -5.06 -1.71 -8.99
C LEU A 60 -4.66 -0.38 -8.34
N ILE A 61 -4.21 0.59 -9.12
CA ILE A 61 -3.82 1.92 -8.61
C ILE A 61 -5.03 2.66 -8.05
N ILE A 62 -6.13 2.76 -8.81
CA ILE A 62 -7.35 3.46 -8.38
C ILE A 62 -7.91 2.84 -7.10
N ASN A 63 -7.81 1.52 -6.99
CA ASN A 63 -8.44 0.78 -5.90
C ASN A 63 -7.56 0.70 -4.65
N LEU A 64 -6.23 0.60 -4.77
CA LEU A 64 -5.34 0.34 -3.63
C LEU A 64 -4.53 1.54 -3.18
N CYS A 65 -4.28 2.50 -4.06
CA CYS A 65 -3.33 3.57 -3.84
C CYS A 65 -4.01 4.90 -3.53
N SER A 66 -3.38 5.68 -2.65
CA SER A 66 -3.70 7.10 -2.50
C SER A 66 -3.36 7.84 -3.80
N LEU A 67 -4.38 8.45 -4.42
CA LEU A 67 -4.22 9.28 -5.61
C LEU A 67 -3.71 10.69 -5.29
N LYS A 68 -3.57 11.03 -4.00
CA LYS A 68 -2.98 12.30 -3.56
C LYS A 68 -1.45 12.23 -3.58
N ASP A 69 -0.92 11.03 -3.42
CA ASP A 69 0.52 10.76 -3.31
C ASP A 69 1.08 10.29 -4.66
N THR A 70 2.41 10.29 -4.77
CA THR A 70 3.07 9.78 -5.97
C THR A 70 2.94 8.27 -6.06
N VAL A 71 2.52 7.78 -7.23
CA VAL A 71 2.49 6.36 -7.57
C VAL A 71 3.66 6.07 -8.50
N ILE A 72 4.51 5.11 -8.14
CA ILE A 72 5.60 4.64 -8.98
C ILE A 72 5.15 3.36 -9.67
N PHE A 73 5.04 3.44 -10.99
CA PHE A 73 4.63 2.33 -11.84
C PHE A 73 5.81 1.87 -12.68
N LYS A 74 6.10 0.56 -12.64
CA LYS A 74 7.12 -0.04 -13.51
C LYS A 74 6.53 -1.25 -14.22
N GLU A 75 6.30 -1.08 -15.51
CA GLU A 75 5.89 -2.13 -16.42
C GLU A 75 7.12 -2.71 -17.11
N GLU A 76 7.41 -4.00 -16.93
CA GLU A 76 8.46 -4.66 -17.71
C GLU A 76 7.90 -5.04 -19.08
N SER A 77 8.49 -4.48 -20.16
CA SER A 77 8.15 -4.83 -21.54
C SER A 77 8.20 -6.35 -21.75
N LYS A 78 7.20 -6.92 -22.45
CA LYS A 78 7.03 -8.35 -22.76
C LYS A 78 8.30 -9.01 -23.33
N ILE A 79 9.22 -9.43 -22.47
CA ILE A 79 10.33 -10.31 -22.86
C ILE A 79 9.90 -11.74 -22.53
N ILE A 80 9.58 -12.49 -23.59
CA ILE A 80 8.87 -13.79 -23.61
C ILE A 80 9.59 -14.90 -22.78
N HIS A 81 10.78 -14.64 -22.23
CA HIS A 81 11.62 -15.65 -21.54
C HIS A 81 12.03 -15.31 -20.10
N LYS A 82 11.57 -14.20 -19.51
CA LYS A 82 11.96 -13.86 -18.12
C LYS A 82 10.99 -14.50 -17.12
N ARG A 83 11.43 -15.55 -16.41
CA ARG A 83 10.66 -16.14 -15.30
C ARG A 83 10.50 -15.07 -14.19
N LYS A 84 9.27 -14.81 -13.74
CA LYS A 84 8.85 -13.68 -12.88
C LYS A 84 8.75 -12.31 -13.57
N SER A 85 8.47 -12.24 -14.88
CA SER A 85 8.07 -10.98 -15.51
C SER A 85 6.69 -10.55 -14.98
N GLY A 86 6.69 -9.60 -14.05
CA GLY A 86 5.49 -8.97 -13.53
C GLY A 86 5.66 -7.46 -13.57
N ALA A 87 4.56 -6.73 -13.63
CA ALA A 87 4.59 -5.30 -13.40
C ALA A 87 4.59 -5.04 -11.88
N SER A 88 5.08 -3.88 -11.50
CA SER A 88 5.17 -3.48 -10.09
C SER A 88 4.60 -2.10 -9.85
N ILE A 89 3.88 -1.96 -8.74
CA ILE A 89 3.32 -0.71 -8.23
C ILE A 89 3.92 -0.44 -6.86
N ILE A 90 4.38 0.79 -6.66
CA ILE A 90 4.75 1.32 -5.35
C ILE A 90 3.88 2.54 -5.05
N CYS A 91 3.17 2.51 -3.92
CA CYS A 91 2.30 3.61 -3.53
C CYS A 91 2.04 3.62 -2.01
N ILE A 92 1.37 4.65 -1.51
CA ILE A 92 0.78 4.64 -0.17
C ILE A 92 -0.55 3.88 -0.25
N TYR A 93 -0.71 2.88 0.60
CA TYR A 93 -1.93 2.09 0.68
C TYR A 93 -3.07 2.93 1.25
N ASP A 94 -4.05 3.24 0.41
CA ASP A 94 -5.29 3.89 0.79
C ASP A 94 -6.44 3.26 -0.02
N PRO A 95 -6.95 2.10 0.43
CA PRO A 95 -7.91 1.34 -0.36
C PRO A 95 -9.25 2.07 -0.49
N SER A 96 -9.80 2.08 -1.70
CA SER A 96 -11.20 2.44 -1.92
C SER A 96 -12.10 1.37 -1.28
N LYS A 97 -13.24 1.78 -0.71
CA LYS A 97 -14.19 0.84 -0.06
C LYS A 97 -14.79 -0.17 -1.04
N GLU A 98 -14.64 0.03 -2.34
CA GLU A 98 -15.34 -0.73 -3.39
C GLU A 98 -14.78 -2.14 -3.60
N ILE A 99 -13.53 -2.45 -3.21
CA ILE A 99 -12.93 -3.80 -3.35
C ILE A 99 -13.50 -4.81 -2.33
N PHE A 100 -13.99 -4.32 -1.20
CA PHE A 100 -14.36 -5.19 -0.08
C PHE A 100 -15.81 -5.65 -0.09
N ASN A 101 -16.67 -5.05 -0.93
CA ASN A 101 -18.04 -5.52 -1.16
C ASN A 101 -18.11 -6.67 -2.17
#